data_AF-A0A1B6AT68-F1
#
_entry.id   AF-A0A1B6AT68-F1
#
_cell.length_a   1.000
_cell.length_b   1.000
_cell.length_c   1.000
_cell.angle_alpha   90.00
_cell.angle_beta   90.00
_cell.angle_gamma   90.00
#
_symmetry.space_group_name_H-M   'P 1'
#
loop_
_entity.id
_entity.type
_entity.pdbx_description
1 polymer ?
#
loop_
_entity_poly.entity_id
_entity_poly.type
_entity_poly.pdbx_seq_one_letter_code
_entity_poly.pdbx_strand_id
1 'polypeptide(L)'
;MNDANTVSVITPDACVTIDYRTGHTQLRPFAPASGPAGAGSVVRHDGSAFSWGTLEVSAILPAPTVVPLRWRIGAVPAVAVTAAALVIGPRKGRFARMVRLARAGHWLPPATDQQAAYAVRAMRRAAAVILARWACLEQSTAAAFLLALAGRRAEWRHGLATDPIRLHAWIADPAGRPVEEPADTALYTPTCTPDAPGPANQRGAKGKSA
;
A
#
# COMPACT_ATOMS: atom_id res chain seq x y z
N MET A 1 13.22 12.39 -17.89
CA MET A 1 12.16 11.70 -17.12
C MET A 1 12.89 11.04 -15.96
N ASN A 2 12.57 11.33 -14.70
CA ASN A 2 13.32 10.73 -13.58
C ASN A 2 12.75 9.34 -13.31
N ASP A 3 13.46 8.31 -13.77
CA ASP A 3 12.98 6.93 -13.84
C ASP A 3 12.91 6.21 -12.48
N ALA A 4 13.49 6.80 -11.42
CA ALA A 4 13.48 6.26 -10.06
C ALA A 4 12.09 6.14 -9.42
N ASN A 5 11.07 6.80 -9.98
CA ASN A 5 9.69 6.77 -9.45
C ASN A 5 8.77 5.84 -10.25
N THR A 6 9.29 5.15 -11.25
CA THR A 6 8.50 4.25 -12.09
C THR A 6 8.76 2.80 -11.67
N VAL A 7 7.70 2.06 -11.43
CA VAL A 7 7.75 0.61 -11.14
C VAL A 7 7.07 -0.13 -12.28
N SER A 8 7.78 -1.09 -12.87
CA SER A 8 7.23 -1.96 -13.92
C SER A 8 7.08 -3.38 -13.36
N VAL A 9 5.84 -3.87 -13.32
CA VAL A 9 5.52 -5.25 -12.98
C VAL A 9 5.41 -6.05 -14.27
N ILE A 10 6.26 -7.06 -14.44
CA ILE A 10 6.27 -7.91 -15.63
C ILE A 10 5.65 -9.25 -15.26
N THR A 11 4.64 -9.64 -16.03
CA THR A 11 4.01 -10.97 -16.03
C THR A 11 4.33 -11.67 -17.37
N PRO A 12 4.05 -12.98 -17.52
CA PRO A 12 4.26 -13.68 -18.78
C PRO A 12 3.59 -13.01 -19.99
N ASP A 13 2.38 -12.47 -19.80
CA ASP A 13 1.54 -11.98 -20.90
C ASP A 13 1.39 -10.44 -20.94
N ALA A 14 1.77 -9.75 -19.85
CA ALA A 14 1.57 -8.31 -19.71
C ALA A 14 2.67 -7.59 -18.91
N CYS A 15 2.84 -6.31 -19.19
CA CYS A 15 3.65 -5.37 -18.44
C CYS A 15 2.76 -4.26 -17.87
N VAL A 16 2.80 -4.06 -16.55
CA VAL A 16 2.09 -2.98 -15.86
C VAL A 16 3.09 -1.96 -15.35
N THR A 17 3.00 -0.72 -15.81
CA THR A 17 3.87 0.37 -15.38
C THR A 17 3.11 1.34 -14.49
N ILE A 18 3.64 1.64 -13.32
CA ILE A 18 3.08 2.58 -12.33
C ILE A 18 4.08 3.73 -12.14
N ASP A 19 3.69 4.96 -12.49
CA ASP A 19 4.43 6.18 -12.16
C ASP A 19 4.00 6.71 -10.80
N TYR A 20 4.83 6.55 -9.76
CA TYR A 20 4.54 7.00 -8.40
C TYR A 20 4.56 8.51 -8.23
N ARG A 21 5.04 9.27 -9.22
CA ARG A 21 4.94 10.73 -9.21
C ARG A 21 3.53 11.20 -9.56
N THR A 22 2.89 10.52 -10.50
CA THR A 22 1.60 10.94 -11.06
C THR A 22 0.43 10.05 -10.67
N GLY A 23 0.69 8.81 -10.25
CA GLY A 23 -0.31 7.74 -10.07
C GLY A 23 -0.75 7.12 -11.40
N HIS A 24 -0.13 7.47 -12.52
CA HIS A 24 -0.51 6.97 -13.83
C HIS A 24 -0.12 5.48 -13.97
N THR A 25 -1.10 4.65 -14.30
CA THR A 25 -0.92 3.20 -14.47
C THR A 25 -1.19 2.84 -15.94
N GLN A 26 -0.25 2.18 -16.61
CA GLN A 26 -0.41 1.65 -17.96
C GLN A 26 -0.29 0.13 -17.96
N LEU A 27 -1.20 -0.53 -18.67
CA LEU A 27 -1.09 -1.93 -19.05
C LEU A 27 -0.64 -2.01 -20.50
N ARG A 28 0.38 -2.81 -20.80
CA ARG A 28 0.81 -3.14 -22.16
C ARG A 28 0.96 -4.66 -22.32
N PRO A 29 0.61 -5.23 -23.49
CA PRO A 29 0.99 -6.60 -23.81
C PRO A 29 2.49 -6.79 -23.67
N PHE A 30 2.94 -7.91 -23.12
CA PHE A 30 4.36 -8.20 -23.03
C PHE A 30 4.89 -8.57 -24.44
N ALA A 31 5.78 -7.73 -24.99
CA ALA A 31 6.44 -7.99 -26.26
C ALA A 31 7.93 -8.29 -26.00
N PRO A 32 8.42 -9.52 -26.22
CA PRO A 32 9.79 -9.92 -25.87
C PRO A 32 10.88 -9.15 -26.62
N ALA A 33 10.55 -8.52 -27.76
CA ALA A 33 11.48 -7.69 -28.54
C ALA A 33 11.71 -6.29 -27.93
N SER A 34 10.92 -5.90 -26.92
CA SER A 34 11.07 -4.65 -26.18
C SER A 34 11.39 -4.99 -24.73
N GLY A 35 12.67 -5.21 -24.43
CA GLY A 35 13.13 -5.24 -23.03
C GLY A 35 12.61 -4.00 -22.29
N PRO A 36 12.42 -4.04 -20.96
CA PRO A 36 11.76 -2.98 -20.20
C PRO A 36 12.37 -1.61 -20.55
N ALA A 37 11.64 -0.85 -21.36
CA ALA A 37 12.12 0.42 -21.87
C ALA A 37 11.97 1.45 -20.75
N GLY A 38 13.05 1.67 -20.00
CA GLY A 38 13.16 2.74 -19.00
C GLY A 38 13.73 2.25 -17.68
N ALA A 39 14.66 3.02 -17.12
CA ALA A 39 15.49 2.70 -15.95
C ALA A 39 14.72 2.77 -14.61
N GLY A 40 13.56 2.12 -14.53
CA GLY A 40 12.74 1.98 -13.33
C GLY A 40 12.95 0.65 -12.61
N SER A 41 12.39 0.52 -11.40
CA SER A 41 12.44 -0.75 -10.66
C SER A 41 11.53 -1.79 -11.31
N VAL A 42 12.08 -2.97 -11.63
CA VAL A 42 11.34 -4.07 -12.24
C VAL A 42 11.00 -5.10 -11.18
N VAL A 43 9.71 -5.42 -11.05
CA VAL A 43 9.21 -6.51 -10.21
C VAL A 43 8.71 -7.61 -11.14
N ARG A 44 9.38 -8.78 -11.14
CA ARG A 44 8.87 -9.95 -11.86
C ARG A 44 7.82 -10.65 -11.02
N HIS A 45 6.69 -10.97 -11.65
CA HIS A 45 5.62 -11.72 -11.04
C HIS A 45 5.51 -13.07 -11.73
N ASP A 46 6.00 -14.10 -11.06
CA ASP A 46 6.01 -15.48 -11.56
C ASP A 46 4.61 -16.07 -11.35
N GLY A 47 3.69 -15.75 -12.27
CA GLY A 47 2.38 -16.39 -12.40
C GLY A 47 1.43 -16.18 -11.21
N SER A 48 0.41 -15.35 -11.40
CA SER A 48 -0.81 -15.49 -10.60
C SER A 48 -1.43 -16.85 -10.92
N ALA A 49 -1.84 -17.62 -9.91
CA ALA A 49 -2.71 -18.77 -10.16
C ALA A 49 -3.96 -18.25 -10.87
N PHE A 50 -4.25 -18.79 -12.06
CA PHE A 50 -5.42 -18.41 -12.84
C PHE A 50 -6.67 -18.53 -11.98
N SER A 51 -7.36 -17.41 -11.72
CA SER A 51 -8.55 -17.38 -10.89
C SER A 51 -9.74 -16.94 -11.74
N TRP A 52 -10.73 -17.81 -11.90
CA TRP A 52 -11.98 -17.54 -12.64
C TRP A 52 -12.91 -16.53 -11.90
N GLY A 53 -12.33 -15.48 -11.31
CA GLY A 53 -13.05 -14.31 -10.80
C GLY A 53 -13.87 -14.51 -9.54
N THR A 54 -13.83 -15.70 -8.90
CA THR A 54 -14.66 -16.06 -7.75
C THR A 54 -13.81 -16.26 -6.49
N LEU A 55 -13.00 -15.28 -6.16
CA LEU A 55 -12.56 -15.14 -4.76
C LEU A 55 -13.72 -14.51 -3.98
N GLU A 56 -14.38 -15.34 -3.17
CA GLU A 56 -15.36 -14.87 -2.21
C GLU A 56 -14.65 -14.03 -1.14
N VAL A 57 -14.65 -12.72 -1.35
CA VAL A 57 -14.18 -11.79 -0.33
C VAL A 57 -15.21 -11.78 0.78
N SER A 58 -14.82 -12.20 1.98
CA SER A 58 -15.65 -12.05 3.17
C SER A 58 -16.03 -10.58 3.36
N ALA A 59 -17.27 -10.23 3.05
CA ALA A 59 -17.86 -8.91 3.26
C ALA A 59 -18.32 -8.71 4.72
N ILE A 60 -17.83 -9.55 5.64
CA ILE A 60 -18.14 -9.43 7.06
C ILE A 60 -17.40 -8.20 7.57
N LEU A 61 -18.16 -7.18 7.97
CA LEU A 61 -17.63 -6.08 8.77
C LEU A 61 -17.03 -6.68 10.04
N PRO A 62 -15.70 -6.59 10.25
CA PRO A 62 -15.10 -7.18 11.43
C PRO A 62 -15.77 -6.59 12.68
N ALA A 63 -16.02 -7.44 13.67
CA ALA A 63 -16.67 -7.03 14.91
C ALA A 63 -15.98 -5.77 15.48
N PRO A 64 -16.74 -4.81 16.04
CA PRO A 64 -16.17 -3.58 16.57
C PRO A 64 -15.23 -3.90 17.72
N THR A 65 -13.93 -3.93 17.43
CA THR A 65 -12.89 -4.16 18.42
C THR A 65 -12.56 -2.86 19.15
N VAL A 66 -12.14 -2.99 20.41
CA VAL A 66 -11.88 -1.83 21.28
C VAL A 66 -10.61 -1.12 20.83
N VAL A 67 -10.77 0.04 20.17
CA VAL A 67 -9.67 0.95 19.86
C VAL A 67 -9.45 1.89 21.05
N PRO A 68 -8.23 2.03 21.61
CA PRO A 68 -7.96 2.96 22.70
C PRO A 68 -8.22 4.42 22.30
N LEU A 69 -8.68 5.25 23.24
CA LEU A 69 -9.12 6.62 22.98
C LEU A 69 -8.03 7.49 22.30
N ARG A 70 -6.76 7.35 22.71
CA ARG A 70 -5.64 8.09 22.11
C ARG A 70 -5.51 7.88 20.59
N TRP A 71 -5.79 6.68 20.10
CA TRP A 71 -5.75 6.38 18.66
C TRP A 71 -6.97 6.95 17.94
N ARG A 72 -8.12 7.02 18.62
CA ARG A 72 -9.33 7.66 18.08
C ARG A 72 -9.16 9.18 17.96
N ILE A 73 -8.58 9.81 18.99
CA ILE A 73 -8.32 11.25 18.96
C ILE A 73 -7.23 11.56 17.91
N GLY A 74 -6.14 10.78 17.89
CA GLY A 74 -5.08 10.91 16.88
C GLY A 74 -5.56 10.67 15.46
N ALA A 75 -6.66 9.92 15.27
CA ALA A 75 -7.24 9.72 13.96
C ALA A 75 -7.68 11.04 13.31
N VAL A 76 -8.21 11.99 14.08
CA VAL A 76 -8.74 13.26 13.57
C VAL A 76 -7.70 14.08 12.80
N PRO A 77 -6.51 14.41 13.35
CA PRO A 77 -5.49 15.10 12.59
C PRO A 77 -4.97 14.25 11.42
N ALA A 78 -4.92 12.92 11.54
CA ALA A 78 -4.50 12.07 10.43
C ALA A 78 -5.48 12.10 9.24
N VAL A 79 -6.79 12.10 9.52
CA VAL A 79 -7.85 12.33 8.54
C VAL A 79 -7.65 13.69 7.87
N ALA A 80 -7.52 14.74 8.67
CA ALA A 80 -7.46 16.11 8.18
C ALA A 80 -6.25 16.34 7.27
N VAL A 81 -5.07 15.87 7.66
CA VAL A 81 -3.84 15.97 6.85
C VAL A 81 -3.96 15.15 5.56
N THR A 82 -4.54 13.95 5.63
CA THR A 82 -4.76 13.11 4.44
C THR A 82 -5.75 13.77 3.46
N ALA A 83 -6.87 14.30 3.96
CA ALA A 83 -7.83 15.04 3.16
C ALA A 83 -7.21 16.30 2.54
N ALA A 84 -6.40 17.04 3.31
CA ALA A 84 -5.64 18.19 2.81
C ALA A 84 -4.68 17.78 1.68
N ALA A 85 -3.97 16.65 1.80
CA ALA A 85 -3.09 16.14 0.74
C ALA A 85 -3.84 15.79 -0.57
N LEU A 86 -5.12 15.45 -0.48
CA LEU A 86 -6.00 15.21 -1.64
C LEU A 86 -6.51 16.51 -2.27
N VAL A 87 -6.91 17.48 -1.44
CA VAL A 87 -7.60 18.69 -1.88
C VAL A 87 -6.64 19.81 -2.28
N ILE A 88 -5.56 20.01 -1.52
CA ILE A 88 -4.66 21.17 -1.68
C ILE A 88 -3.65 20.88 -2.79
N GLY A 89 -3.63 21.68 -3.86
CA GLY A 89 -2.60 21.64 -4.92
C GLY A 89 -2.94 20.75 -6.14
N PRO A 90 -2.01 20.63 -7.11
CA PRO A 90 -2.31 20.12 -8.44
C PRO A 90 -2.68 18.64 -8.44
N ARG A 91 -3.70 18.27 -9.22
CA ARG A 91 -4.23 16.89 -9.31
C ARG A 91 -3.16 15.87 -9.67
N LYS A 92 -2.22 16.24 -10.57
CA LYS A 92 -1.13 15.40 -11.04
C LYS A 92 -0.13 14.99 -9.93
N GLY A 93 -0.11 15.67 -8.79
CA GLY A 93 0.79 15.36 -7.66
C GLY A 93 0.10 14.67 -6.49
N ARG A 94 -1.22 14.42 -6.56
CA ARG A 94 -1.99 13.86 -5.45
C ARG A 94 -1.43 12.52 -4.98
N PHE A 95 -1.21 11.59 -5.90
CA PHE A 95 -0.68 10.27 -5.58
C PHE A 95 0.70 10.34 -4.92
N ALA A 96 1.62 11.15 -5.45
CA ALA A 96 2.93 11.35 -4.85
C ALA A 96 2.85 11.92 -3.43
N ARG A 97 1.93 12.84 -3.15
CA ARG A 97 1.73 13.38 -1.80
C ARG A 97 1.19 12.32 -0.85
N MET A 98 0.27 11.47 -1.31
CA MET A 98 -0.24 10.34 -0.52
C MET A 98 0.88 9.37 -0.16
N VAL A 99 1.68 8.96 -1.14
CA VAL A 99 2.82 8.06 -0.92
C VAL A 99 3.85 8.70 0.00
N ARG A 100 4.17 10.00 -0.16
CA ARG A 100 5.07 10.72 0.75
C ARG A 100 4.54 10.77 2.18
N LEU A 101 3.23 10.99 2.34
CA LEU A 101 2.58 11.02 3.64
C LEU A 101 2.56 9.63 4.28
N ALA A 102 2.29 8.57 3.51
CA ALA A 102 2.32 7.18 3.98
C ALA A 102 3.72 6.74 4.44
N ARG A 103 4.76 7.35 3.85
CA ARG A 103 6.17 7.12 4.19
C ARG A 103 6.70 8.08 5.24
N ALA A 104 5.88 8.99 5.75
CA ALA A 104 6.28 9.88 6.82
C ALA A 104 6.71 9.06 8.04
N GLY A 105 7.85 9.42 8.65
CA GLY A 105 8.36 8.68 9.80
C GLY A 105 9.04 7.35 9.45
N HIS A 106 9.51 7.15 8.21
CA HIS A 106 10.29 5.95 7.84
C HIS A 106 11.58 5.76 8.66
N TRP A 107 12.05 6.78 9.38
CA TRP A 107 13.20 6.74 10.30
C TRP A 107 12.84 6.35 11.74
N LEU A 108 11.54 6.23 12.04
CA LEU A 108 11.06 5.88 13.38
C LEU A 108 11.23 4.38 13.66
N PRO A 109 11.21 3.96 14.93
CA PRO A 109 11.20 2.54 15.27
C PRO A 109 9.93 1.86 14.72
N PRO A 110 10.00 0.58 14.29
CA PRO A 110 8.86 -0.14 13.73
C PRO A 110 7.70 -0.21 14.73
N ALA A 111 6.47 -0.13 14.20
CA ALA A 111 5.26 -0.36 14.97
C ALA A 111 5.17 -1.84 15.37
N THR A 112 4.63 -2.11 16.56
CA THR A 112 4.22 -3.47 16.91
C THR A 112 2.93 -3.86 16.19
N ASP A 113 2.66 -5.16 16.04
CA ASP A 113 1.44 -5.70 15.41
C ASP A 113 0.18 -5.07 16.01
N GLN A 114 0.15 -4.92 17.34
CA GLN A 114 -0.97 -4.32 18.05
C GLN A 114 -1.14 -2.82 17.74
N GLN A 115 -0.02 -2.07 17.61
CA GLN A 115 -0.07 -0.66 17.24
C GLN A 115 -0.57 -0.47 15.81
N ALA A 116 -0.08 -1.30 14.88
CA ALA A 116 -0.55 -1.32 13.50
C ALA A 116 -2.06 -1.61 13.43
N ALA A 117 -2.53 -2.63 14.17
CA ALA A 117 -3.95 -2.96 14.23
C ALA A 117 -4.79 -1.80 14.81
N TYR A 118 -4.33 -1.14 15.87
CA TYR A 118 -5.03 0.02 16.42
C TYR A 118 -5.14 1.18 15.44
N ALA A 119 -4.08 1.46 14.68
CA ALA A 119 -4.10 2.51 13.66
C ALA A 119 -5.11 2.19 12.54
N VAL A 120 -5.08 0.97 12.00
CA VAL A 120 -6.01 0.53 10.94
C VAL A 120 -7.46 0.57 11.44
N ARG A 121 -7.74 0.03 12.63
CA ARG A 121 -9.08 0.04 13.22
C ARG A 121 -9.58 1.45 13.53
N ALA A 122 -8.71 2.34 14.01
CA ALA A 122 -9.04 3.74 14.22
C ALA A 122 -9.45 4.42 12.92
N MET A 123 -8.72 4.16 11.83
CA MET A 123 -9.02 4.70 10.49
C MET A 123 -10.31 4.13 9.92
N ARG A 124 -10.57 2.83 10.01
CA ARG A 124 -11.83 2.24 9.55
C ARG A 124 -13.03 2.86 10.27
N ARG A 125 -12.91 3.08 11.59
CA ARG A 125 -13.94 3.76 12.37
C ARG A 125 -14.12 5.21 11.93
N ALA A 126 -13.04 5.94 11.70
CA ALA A 126 -13.11 7.31 11.21
C ALA A 126 -13.71 7.37 9.79
N ALA A 127 -13.40 6.39 8.94
CA ALA A 127 -13.94 6.31 7.59
C ALA A 127 -15.44 6.00 7.55
N ALA A 128 -15.93 5.20 8.50
CA ALA A 128 -17.35 4.90 8.62
C ALA A 128 -18.23 6.14 8.88
N VAL A 129 -17.67 7.22 9.42
CA VAL A 129 -18.40 8.48 9.67
C VAL A 129 -18.17 9.53 8.58
N ILE A 130 -17.30 9.27 7.61
CA ILE A 130 -17.00 10.20 6.52
C ILE A 130 -17.87 9.86 5.31
N LEU A 131 -18.73 10.79 4.91
CA LEU A 131 -19.66 10.67 3.77
C LEU A 131 -18.97 10.81 2.39
N ALA A 132 -17.66 10.63 2.32
CA ALA A 132 -16.86 10.73 1.10
C ALA A 132 -16.25 9.37 0.74
N ARG A 133 -15.99 9.13 -0.55
CA ARG A 133 -15.28 7.92 -1.00
C ARG A 133 -13.86 7.94 -0.45
N TRP A 134 -13.63 7.11 0.55
CA TRP A 134 -12.33 6.95 1.18
C TRP A 134 -11.82 5.54 0.89
N ALA A 135 -10.97 5.41 -0.13
CA ALA A 135 -10.52 4.13 -0.64
C ALA A 135 -9.32 3.60 0.16
N CYS A 136 -8.83 2.42 -0.22
CA CYS A 136 -7.75 1.72 0.48
C CYS A 136 -6.46 2.54 0.54
N LEU A 137 -6.15 3.32 -0.50
CA LEU A 137 -4.98 4.19 -0.53
C LEU A 137 -5.04 5.24 0.56
N GLU A 138 -6.16 5.94 0.69
CA GLU A 138 -6.31 7.00 1.66
C GLU A 138 -6.40 6.48 3.09
N GLN A 139 -7.14 5.39 3.31
CA GLN A 139 -7.25 4.77 4.64
C GLN A 139 -5.90 4.24 5.13
N SER A 140 -5.15 3.52 4.27
CA SER A 140 -3.82 3.00 4.62
C SER A 140 -2.79 4.12 4.81
N THR A 141 -2.86 5.19 4.01
CA THR A 141 -1.99 6.37 4.16
C THR A 141 -2.26 7.09 5.48
N ALA A 142 -3.54 7.31 5.82
CA ALA A 142 -3.92 7.94 7.08
C ALA A 142 -3.54 7.07 8.29
N ALA A 143 -3.64 5.74 8.18
CA ALA A 143 -3.18 4.81 9.21
C ALA A 143 -1.66 4.86 9.39
N ALA A 144 -0.90 4.88 8.29
CA ALA A 144 0.54 5.02 8.33
C ALA A 144 0.97 6.34 8.97
N PHE A 145 0.30 7.45 8.62
CA PHE A 145 0.57 8.75 9.22
C PHE A 145 0.18 8.81 10.71
N LEU A 146 -0.91 8.15 11.10
CA LEU A 146 -1.28 8.01 12.51
C LEU A 146 -0.21 7.24 13.31
N LEU A 147 0.41 6.21 12.74
CA LEU A 147 1.56 5.53 13.34
C LEU A 147 2.75 6.50 13.48
N ALA A 148 3.02 7.32 12.47
CA ALA A 148 4.09 8.33 12.52
C ALA A 148 3.84 9.37 13.61
N LEU A 149 2.60 9.85 13.77
CA LEU A 149 2.20 10.73 14.90
C LEU A 149 2.38 10.05 16.26
N ALA A 150 2.22 8.72 16.32
CA ALA A 150 2.48 7.92 17.52
C ALA A 150 3.98 7.57 17.70
N GLY A 151 4.88 8.13 16.89
CA GLY A 151 6.32 7.90 16.97
C GLY A 151 6.76 6.53 16.44
N ARG A 152 5.97 5.91 15.55
CA ARG A 152 6.22 4.58 15.00
C ARG A 152 6.27 4.59 13.49
N ARG A 153 7.17 3.79 12.92
CA ARG A 153 7.27 3.55 11.48
C ARG A 153 6.20 2.55 11.07
N ALA A 154 5.46 2.91 10.03
CA ALA A 154 4.51 2.03 9.37
C ALA A 154 5.20 1.15 8.33
N GLU A 155 4.87 -0.14 8.28
CA GLU A 155 5.19 -1.00 7.14
C GLU A 155 4.12 -0.86 6.06
N TRP A 156 3.98 0.35 5.51
CA TRP A 156 3.04 0.64 4.43
C TRP A 156 3.46 -0.03 3.13
N ARG A 157 2.50 -0.70 2.48
CA ARG A 157 2.70 -1.39 1.21
C ARG A 157 1.66 -0.95 0.19
N HIS A 158 2.10 -0.80 -1.05
CA HIS A 158 1.23 -0.71 -2.20
C HIS A 158 1.58 -1.84 -3.14
N GLY A 159 0.58 -2.49 -3.72
CA GLY A 159 0.78 -3.68 -4.52
C GLY A 159 -0.26 -3.87 -5.62
N LEU A 160 0.03 -4.81 -6.50
CA LEU A 160 -0.75 -5.15 -7.68
C LEU A 160 -1.04 -6.65 -7.70
N ALA A 161 -2.29 -7.02 -7.93
CA ALA A 161 -2.68 -8.36 -8.39
C ALA A 161 -2.96 -8.27 -9.89
N THR A 162 -2.63 -9.31 -10.65
CA THR A 162 -2.61 -9.26 -12.13
C THR A 162 -3.77 -10.01 -12.80
N ASP A 163 -4.51 -10.82 -12.04
CA ASP A 163 -5.65 -11.61 -12.54
C ASP A 163 -6.87 -11.55 -11.58
N PRO A 164 -7.84 -10.64 -11.81
CA PRO A 164 -7.78 -9.48 -12.69
C PRO A 164 -6.89 -8.37 -12.10
N ILE A 165 -6.51 -7.40 -12.94
CA ILE A 165 -5.65 -6.29 -12.51
C ILE A 165 -6.31 -5.47 -11.40
N ARG A 166 -5.74 -5.54 -10.18
CA ARG A 166 -6.21 -4.81 -9.00
C ARG A 166 -5.04 -4.13 -8.30
N LEU A 167 -5.24 -2.88 -7.90
CA LEU A 167 -4.30 -2.16 -7.04
C LEU A 167 -4.83 -2.16 -5.61
N HIS A 168 -3.93 -2.34 -4.64
CA HIS A 168 -4.28 -2.26 -3.22
C HIS A 168 -3.17 -1.61 -2.42
N ALA A 169 -3.56 -0.95 -1.32
CA ALA A 169 -2.65 -0.33 -0.37
C ALA A 169 -3.02 -0.77 1.04
N TRP A 170 -2.04 -1.21 1.82
CA TRP A 170 -2.27 -1.76 3.15
C TRP A 170 -1.12 -1.48 4.12
N ILE A 171 -1.38 -1.73 5.40
CA ILE A 171 -0.35 -1.77 6.44
C ILE A 171 0.05 -3.23 6.66
N ALA A 172 1.34 -3.51 6.70
CA ALA A 172 1.87 -4.80 7.10
C ALA A 172 2.41 -4.74 8.55
N ASP A 173 2.63 -5.91 9.12
CA ASP A 173 3.41 -6.07 10.35
C ASP A 173 4.93 -6.12 10.03
N PRO A 174 5.81 -6.11 11.04
CA PRO A 174 7.25 -6.23 10.83
C PRO A 174 7.69 -7.53 10.13
N ALA A 175 6.87 -8.59 10.20
CA ALA A 175 7.10 -9.84 9.46
C ALA A 175 6.60 -9.77 8.01
N GLY A 176 5.94 -8.68 7.63
CA GLY A 176 5.41 -8.45 6.30
C GLY A 176 4.04 -9.04 6.01
N ARG A 177 3.30 -9.46 7.03
CA ARG A 177 1.93 -9.96 6.89
C ARG A 177 0.94 -8.79 6.89
N PRO A 178 -0.10 -8.81 6.03
CA PRO A 178 -1.13 -7.77 6.04
C PRO A 178 -1.83 -7.67 7.40
N VAL A 179 -1.99 -6.45 7.92
CA VAL A 179 -2.64 -6.20 9.22
C VAL A 179 -4.10 -5.84 9.01
N GLU A 180 -4.99 -6.60 9.64
CA GLU A 180 -6.46 -6.42 9.57
C GLU A 180 -7.04 -6.54 8.14
N GLU A 181 -6.27 -7.02 7.17
CA GLU A 181 -6.71 -7.21 5.79
C GLU A 181 -7.13 -8.67 5.52
N PRO A 182 -7.98 -8.93 4.51
CA PRO A 182 -8.34 -10.29 4.10
C PRO A 182 -7.12 -11.12 3.69
N ALA A 183 -7.21 -12.45 3.85
CA ALA A 183 -6.15 -13.39 3.46
C ALA A 183 -5.70 -13.22 2.00
N ASP A 184 -6.63 -12.87 1.11
CA ASP A 184 -6.39 -12.59 -0.32
C ASP A 184 -5.40 -11.44 -0.56
N THR A 185 -5.12 -10.60 0.44
CA THR A 185 -4.08 -9.57 0.34
C THR A 185 -2.70 -10.17 0.10
N ALA A 186 -2.49 -11.44 0.46
CA ALA A 186 -1.29 -12.20 0.13
C ALA A 186 -1.08 -12.41 -1.38
N LEU A 187 -2.12 -12.28 -2.21
CA LEU A 187 -2.04 -12.40 -3.66
C LEU A 187 -1.47 -11.14 -4.33
N TYR A 188 -1.41 -10.01 -3.60
CA TYR A 188 -0.89 -8.77 -4.14
C TYR A 188 0.64 -8.74 -4.06
N THR A 189 1.28 -8.48 -5.19
CA THR A 189 2.73 -8.28 -5.23
C THR A 189 3.06 -6.86 -4.80
N PRO A 190 3.86 -6.65 -3.73
CA PRO A 190 4.26 -5.32 -3.29
C PRO A 190 5.13 -4.62 -4.35
N THR A 191 4.70 -3.43 -4.77
CA THR A 191 5.39 -2.56 -5.74
C THR A 191 6.02 -1.33 -5.08
N CYS A 192 5.57 -0.95 -3.88
CA CYS A 192 6.23 0.06 -3.07
C CYS A 192 6.16 -0.29 -1.59
N THR A 193 7.28 -0.04 -0.91
CA THR A 193 7.44 -0.19 0.55
C THR A 193 7.79 1.17 1.18
N PRO A 194 7.88 1.26 2.52
CA PRO A 194 8.21 2.53 3.17
C PRO A 194 9.60 3.06 2.81
N ASP A 195 10.49 2.17 2.38
CA ASP A 195 11.89 2.50 2.10
C ASP A 195 12.09 2.95 0.65
N ALA A 196 11.38 2.37 -0.32
CA ALA A 196 11.42 2.82 -1.72
C ALA A 196 10.28 2.19 -2.55
N PRO A 197 9.95 2.80 -3.71
CA PRO A 197 9.35 2.06 -4.83
C PRO A 197 10.31 0.95 -5.29
N GLY A 198 9.77 -0.24 -5.56
CA GLY A 198 10.55 -1.42 -5.96
C GLY A 198 10.20 -2.66 -5.15
N PRO A 199 10.78 -3.83 -5.49
CA PRO A 199 10.51 -5.07 -4.79
C PRO A 199 10.85 -4.90 -3.31
N ALA A 200 9.97 -5.38 -2.44
CA ALA A 200 10.30 -5.51 -1.03
C ALA A 200 11.63 -6.26 -0.93
N ASN A 201 12.67 -5.58 -0.44
CA ASN A 201 14.00 -6.15 -0.37
C ASN A 201 13.89 -7.47 0.41
N GLN A 202 14.18 -8.60 -0.23
CA GLN A 202 14.12 -9.94 0.38
C GLN A 202 15.22 -10.13 1.46
N ARG A 203 15.60 -9.08 2.20
CA ARG A 203 16.65 -9.11 3.24
C ARG A 203 16.27 -9.96 4.46
N GLY A 204 15.02 -10.44 4.56
CA GLY A 204 14.57 -11.36 5.62
C GLY A 204 14.69 -12.85 5.28
N ALA A 205 14.87 -13.24 4.02
CA ALA A 205 14.79 -14.65 3.61
C ALA A 205 16.14 -15.40 3.65
N LYS A 206 17.26 -14.73 3.93
CA LYS A 206 18.61 -15.33 3.96
C LYS A 206 19.17 -15.61 5.35
N GLY A 207 18.32 -15.62 6.38
CA GLY A 207 18.72 -15.86 7.77
C GLY A 207 17.98 -17.04 8.42
N LYS A 208 17.78 -18.14 7.71
CA LYS A 208 17.38 -19.45 8.26
C LYS A 208 17.56 -20.54 7.18
N SER A 209 18.80 -20.92 6.95
CA SER A 209 19.12 -22.28 6.53
C SER A 209 20.32 -22.70 7.36
N ALA A 210 20.18 -23.90 7.90
CA ALA A 210 20.99 -24.53 8.93
C ALA A 210 22.49 -24.55 8.61
#